data_AF-A0A0G0RA75-F1
#
_entry.id   AF-A0A0G0RA75-F1
#
_cell.length_a   1.000
_cell.length_b   1.000
_cell.length_c   1.000
_cell.angle_alpha   90.00
_cell.angle_beta   90.00
_cell.angle_gamma   90.00
#
_symmetry.space_group_name_H-M   'P 1'
#
loop_
_entity.id
_entity.type
_entity.pdbx_description
1 polymer ?
#
loop_
_entity_poly.entity_id
_entity_poly.type
_entity_poly.pdbx_seq_one_letter_code
_entity_poly.pdbx_strand_id
1 'polypeptide(L)'
;MKQFALTVGLFLLLFFSFTTLVRYNLPHMNTPDPIKSVADDSKIAETEKNDLTLLLGGDVMLGRMVAQTSEKNSGGVYPFVKISDLTKSADIFFVNLETPIINNCPKTSSSMVFCAPPMMLDGLKSAGINIVNLANNHSLNYGEDGLSQTITHLKEAGISYVGINNRTDLISPVVIKKINDLTLGFLGFDFTSNILTENVYQLIRESASQVDLLVVGVHWGDEYKAKANVNQRQWASEMVKAGADIIAGHHPHWVQNVSCFDMSGNLVEGNCDLKNNKLVYYSLGNLVFDQMWSEDTKKGMLVRLTLNKNGVVKEERFNTYIRNIGQPEIVR
;
A
#
# COMPACT_ATOMS: atom_id res chain seq x y z
N MET A 1 52.16 4.35 46.18
CA MET A 1 53.31 5.17 45.75
C MET A 1 52.81 6.29 44.83
N LYS A 2 53.13 7.54 45.20
CA LYS A 2 53.07 8.81 44.42
C LYS A 2 51.68 9.26 43.93
N GLN A 3 50.98 10.18 44.61
CA GLN A 3 51.13 11.65 44.61
C GLN A 3 51.12 12.31 43.21
N PHE A 4 50.06 13.06 42.90
CA PHE A 4 50.20 14.45 42.48
C PHE A 4 49.04 15.26 43.07
N ALA A 5 49.42 16.25 43.86
CA ALA A 5 48.58 17.27 44.46
C ALA A 5 48.84 18.61 43.76
N LEU A 6 48.15 19.65 44.24
CA LEU A 6 48.30 21.10 44.00
C LEU A 6 47.43 21.70 42.88
N THR A 7 46.65 22.77 43.10
CA THR A 7 46.27 23.55 44.31
C THR A 7 45.30 24.68 43.90
N VAL A 8 44.40 25.05 44.83
CA VAL A 8 44.01 26.43 45.25
C VAL A 8 43.16 27.26 44.26
N GLY A 9 42.10 27.97 44.67
CA GLY A 9 41.85 28.53 45.99
C GLY A 9 40.41 28.95 46.27
N LEU A 10 40.14 28.90 47.57
CA LEU A 10 39.05 29.46 48.36
C LEU A 10 39.00 30.99 48.22
N PHE A 11 37.83 31.64 48.30
CA PHE A 11 37.59 32.71 49.28
C PHE A 11 36.10 33.05 49.43
N LEU A 12 35.75 33.34 50.68
CA LEU A 12 34.44 33.52 51.30
C LEU A 12 34.02 35.00 51.38
N LEU A 13 32.69 35.19 51.44
CA LEU A 13 31.92 36.10 52.31
C LEU A 13 31.84 37.63 52.06
N LEU A 14 30.68 38.14 52.55
CA LEU A 14 30.33 39.47 53.11
C LEU A 14 29.47 40.39 52.22
N PHE A 15 28.16 40.51 52.53
CA PHE A 15 27.48 41.63 53.26
C PHE A 15 27.03 42.77 52.32
N PHE A 16 25.98 43.58 52.50
CA PHE A 16 25.04 43.91 53.59
C PHE A 16 23.79 44.55 52.93
N SER A 17 22.64 44.49 53.60
CA SER A 17 21.42 45.25 53.29
C SER A 17 21.61 46.78 53.38
N PHE A 18 20.91 47.59 52.57
CA PHE A 18 20.43 48.90 53.02
C PHE A 18 19.24 49.39 52.18
N THR A 19 18.11 49.61 52.85
CA THR A 19 16.95 50.36 52.39
C THR A 19 17.21 51.86 52.50
N THR A 20 16.92 52.63 51.46
CA THR A 20 16.58 54.04 51.63
C THR A 20 15.53 54.48 50.63
N LEU A 21 14.47 55.00 51.23
CA LEU A 21 13.28 55.60 50.65
C LEU A 21 13.66 56.91 49.95
N VAL A 22 13.36 57.07 48.67
CA VAL A 22 13.24 58.39 48.05
C VAL A 22 11.87 58.49 47.41
N ARG A 23 11.00 59.25 48.07
CA ARG A 23 9.70 59.69 47.54
C ARG A 23 9.94 60.79 46.52
N TYR A 24 9.67 60.50 45.25
CA TYR A 24 9.38 61.53 44.25
C TYR A 24 7.88 61.57 44.01
N ASN A 25 7.25 62.71 44.33
CA ASN A 25 5.91 63.05 43.89
C ASN A 25 5.97 63.35 42.39
N LEU A 26 5.28 62.53 41.59
CA LEU A 26 5.02 62.79 40.18
C LEU A 26 3.50 62.81 39.93
N PRO A 27 3.04 63.64 38.98
CA PRO A 27 1.67 64.13 38.91
C PRO A 27 0.69 63.06 38.43
N HIS A 28 -0.59 63.23 38.80
CA HIS A 28 -1.71 62.44 38.30
C HIS A 28 -1.71 62.38 36.77
N MET A 29 -1.27 61.25 36.21
CA MET A 29 -1.53 60.88 34.82
C MET A 29 -2.75 59.97 34.78
N ASN A 30 -3.72 60.38 33.97
CA ASN A 30 -4.98 59.70 33.72
C ASN A 30 -4.74 58.22 33.38
N THR A 31 -5.52 57.34 33.98
CA THR A 31 -5.61 55.93 33.59
C THR A 31 -6.00 55.85 32.10
N PRO A 32 -5.28 55.10 31.26
CA PRO A 32 -5.74 54.79 29.93
C PRO A 32 -7.05 54.00 30.02
N ASP A 33 -7.99 54.29 29.13
CA ASP A 33 -9.21 53.51 28.94
C ASP A 33 -8.90 52.01 28.78
N PRO A 34 -9.81 51.10 29.17
CA PRO A 34 -9.60 49.67 28.98
C PRO A 34 -9.41 49.39 27.50
N ILE A 35 -8.27 48.79 27.15
CA ILE A 35 -7.97 48.30 25.81
C ILE A 35 -9.11 47.36 25.42
N LYS A 36 -9.93 47.80 24.45
CA LYS A 36 -10.87 46.91 23.77
C LYS A 36 -10.08 45.75 23.21
N SER A 37 -10.42 44.54 23.64
CA SER A 37 -9.91 43.29 23.09
C SER A 37 -10.12 43.29 21.57
N VAL A 38 -9.04 43.50 20.82
CA VAL A 38 -9.00 43.06 19.43
C VAL A 38 -8.94 41.55 19.53
N ALA A 39 -10.07 40.89 19.29
CA ALA A 39 -10.10 39.45 19.08
C ALA A 39 -9.10 39.16 17.96
N ASP A 40 -8.03 38.45 18.32
CA ASP A 40 -7.11 37.86 17.37
C ASP A 40 -7.88 36.77 16.63
N ASP A 41 -8.50 37.16 15.54
CA ASP A 41 -9.14 36.26 14.59
C ASP A 41 -8.05 35.63 13.70
N SER A 42 -7.01 35.10 14.34
CA SER A 42 -6.07 34.19 13.70
C SER A 42 -6.73 32.83 13.66
N LYS A 43 -7.66 32.66 12.70
CA LYS A 43 -7.92 31.35 12.11
C LYS A 43 -6.57 30.84 11.62
N ILE A 44 -5.89 30.07 12.46
CA ILE A 44 -4.94 29.08 12.02
C ILE A 44 -5.78 28.20 11.11
N ALA A 45 -5.65 28.42 9.80
CA ALA A 45 -6.14 27.47 8.82
C ALA A 45 -5.37 26.18 9.11
N GLU A 46 -6.01 25.27 9.84
CA GLU A 46 -5.66 23.86 9.76
C GLU A 46 -5.76 23.52 8.28
N THR A 47 -4.60 23.44 7.62
CA THR A 47 -4.51 22.80 6.32
C THR A 47 -4.85 21.33 6.57
N GLU A 48 -6.14 21.01 6.45
CA GLU A 48 -6.60 19.62 6.42
C GLU A 48 -5.74 18.88 5.40
N LYS A 49 -4.97 17.91 5.90
CA LYS A 49 -4.16 17.05 5.06
C LYS A 49 -5.09 16.05 4.39
N ASN A 50 -5.76 16.50 3.33
CA ASN A 50 -6.75 15.75 2.56
C ASN A 50 -6.14 14.72 1.58
N ASP A 51 -4.84 14.47 1.71
CA ASP A 51 -4.12 13.50 0.89
C ASP A 51 -4.25 12.09 1.49
N LEU A 52 -4.62 11.14 0.65
CA LEU A 52 -4.72 9.71 0.94
C LEU A 52 -3.50 8.97 0.39
N THR A 53 -3.02 7.96 1.09
CA THR A 53 -1.94 7.10 0.62
C THR A 53 -2.43 5.72 0.21
N LEU A 54 -2.26 5.40 -1.07
CA LEU A 54 -2.47 4.07 -1.64
C LEU A 54 -1.12 3.39 -1.86
N LEU A 55 -0.90 2.26 -1.20
CA LEU A 55 0.23 1.38 -1.44
C LEU A 55 -0.20 0.22 -2.33
N LEU A 56 0.56 -0.05 -3.38
CA LEU A 56 0.40 -1.19 -4.27
C LEU A 56 1.55 -2.17 -4.04
N GLY A 57 1.22 -3.46 -3.95
CA GLY A 57 2.18 -4.55 -3.86
C GLY A 57 1.89 -5.66 -4.85
N GLY A 58 2.91 -6.47 -5.09
CA GLY A 58 2.89 -7.57 -6.04
C GLY A 58 2.24 -8.85 -5.51
N ASP A 59 2.72 -9.98 -6.02
CA ASP A 59 2.20 -11.31 -5.73
C ASP A 59 2.53 -11.74 -4.29
N VAL A 60 1.50 -12.19 -3.57
CA VAL A 60 1.57 -12.69 -2.19
C VAL A 60 1.10 -14.15 -2.18
N MET A 61 2.05 -15.07 -2.14
CA MET A 61 1.84 -16.51 -2.01
C MET A 61 2.23 -16.94 -0.59
N LEU A 62 1.24 -17.21 0.25
CA LEU A 62 1.41 -17.46 1.69
C LEU A 62 1.54 -18.94 2.03
N GLY A 63 1.48 -19.81 1.03
CA GLY A 63 1.52 -21.26 1.18
C GLY A 63 2.93 -21.84 1.20
N ARG A 64 3.01 -23.13 0.91
CA ARG A 64 4.27 -23.88 0.73
C ARG A 64 5.33 -23.60 1.81
N MET A 65 6.56 -23.25 1.40
CA MET A 65 7.66 -22.98 2.31
C MET A 65 7.46 -21.65 3.05
N VAL A 66 6.65 -20.72 2.54
CA VAL A 66 6.31 -19.49 3.26
C VAL A 66 5.52 -19.81 4.53
N ALA A 67 4.45 -20.61 4.42
CA ALA A 67 3.68 -21.06 5.59
C ALA A 67 4.56 -21.83 6.58
N GLN A 68 5.34 -22.80 6.09
CA GLN A 68 6.21 -23.62 6.96
C GLN A 68 7.31 -22.81 7.65
N THR A 69 7.89 -21.82 6.96
CA THR A 69 8.89 -20.93 7.56
C THR A 69 8.22 -20.01 8.58
N SER A 70 7.01 -19.53 8.30
CA SER A 70 6.24 -18.69 9.21
C SER A 70 5.89 -19.43 10.50
N GLU A 71 5.42 -20.68 10.43
CA GLU A 71 5.14 -21.54 11.59
C GLU A 71 6.35 -21.73 12.53
N LYS A 72 7.56 -21.83 11.95
CA LYS A 72 8.81 -22.02 12.71
C LYS A 72 9.38 -20.73 13.30
N ASN A 73 8.86 -19.58 12.89
CA ASN A 73 9.33 -18.27 13.32
C ASN A 73 8.18 -17.53 14.04
N SER A 74 7.95 -16.27 13.70
CA SER A 74 6.95 -15.42 14.35
C SER A 74 5.52 -15.63 13.80
N GLY A 75 5.13 -16.86 13.46
CA GLY A 75 3.82 -17.15 12.89
C GLY A 75 3.52 -16.38 11.60
N GLY A 76 2.25 -16.13 11.32
CA GLY A 76 1.80 -15.47 10.08
C GLY A 76 2.39 -14.09 9.83
N VAL A 77 2.88 -13.39 10.88
CA VAL A 77 3.51 -12.07 10.71
C VAL A 77 4.93 -12.11 10.15
N TYR A 78 5.61 -13.26 10.19
CA TYR A 78 6.99 -13.44 9.74
C TYR A 78 7.32 -12.81 8.37
N PRO A 79 6.50 -13.00 7.31
CA PRO A 79 6.78 -12.43 5.99
C PRO A 79 6.93 -10.91 6.00
N PHE A 80 6.15 -10.21 6.83
CA PHE A 80 5.94 -8.77 6.70
C PHE A 80 6.76 -7.94 7.69
N VAL A 81 7.43 -8.57 8.68
CA VAL A 81 8.15 -7.87 9.75
C VAL A 81 9.07 -6.77 9.21
N LYS A 82 9.88 -7.08 8.19
CA LYS A 82 10.91 -6.17 7.65
C LYS A 82 10.39 -5.03 6.78
N ILE A 83 9.14 -5.08 6.34
CA ILE A 83 8.53 -4.01 5.53
C ILE A 83 7.41 -3.28 6.28
N SER A 84 7.01 -3.79 7.45
CA SER A 84 5.85 -3.29 8.19
C SER A 84 5.93 -1.81 8.58
N ASP A 85 7.14 -1.29 8.88
CA ASP A 85 7.34 0.14 9.18
C ASP A 85 6.95 1.04 8.00
N LEU A 86 7.18 0.58 6.77
CA LEU A 86 6.82 1.29 5.56
C LEU A 86 5.35 1.05 5.17
N THR A 87 4.86 -0.17 5.33
CA THR A 87 3.54 -0.54 4.79
C THR A 87 2.39 -0.09 5.70
N LYS A 88 2.56 -0.11 7.03
CA LYS A 88 1.52 0.29 8.00
C LYS A 88 1.13 1.77 7.93
N SER A 89 1.97 2.62 7.33
CA SER A 89 1.69 4.04 7.21
C SER A 89 0.74 4.37 6.05
N ALA A 90 0.33 3.38 5.25
CA ALA A 90 -0.57 3.57 4.12
C ALA A 90 -2.03 3.44 4.57
N ASP A 91 -2.91 4.29 4.06
CA ASP A 91 -4.35 4.23 4.34
C ASP A 91 -5.00 3.03 3.65
N ILE A 92 -4.53 2.71 2.44
CA ILE A 92 -4.91 1.51 1.70
C ILE A 92 -3.64 0.79 1.26
N PHE A 93 -3.61 -0.53 1.45
CA PHE A 93 -2.58 -1.38 0.86
C PHE A 93 -3.24 -2.53 0.09
N PHE A 94 -3.09 -2.47 -1.24
CA PHE A 94 -3.66 -3.38 -2.22
C PHE A 94 -2.59 -4.33 -2.77
N VAL A 95 -2.84 -5.64 -2.73
CA VAL A 95 -1.93 -6.68 -3.23
C VAL A 95 -2.67 -7.78 -4.00
N ASN A 96 -1.97 -8.61 -4.76
CA ASN A 96 -2.54 -9.86 -5.30
C ASN A 96 -2.34 -11.00 -4.30
N LEU A 97 -3.42 -11.57 -3.79
CA LEU A 97 -3.37 -12.75 -2.93
C LEU A 97 -3.49 -14.00 -3.80
N GLU A 98 -2.34 -14.57 -4.13
CA GLU A 98 -2.21 -15.69 -5.07
C GLU A 98 -2.21 -17.03 -4.34
N THR A 99 -3.03 -17.16 -3.30
CA THR A 99 -3.13 -18.38 -2.51
C THR A 99 -4.47 -18.43 -1.78
N PRO A 100 -5.27 -19.49 -1.97
CA PRO A 100 -6.43 -19.76 -1.13
C PRO A 100 -6.03 -19.91 0.34
N ILE A 101 -6.84 -19.32 1.22
CA ILE A 101 -6.70 -19.45 2.68
C ILE A 101 -7.80 -20.41 3.14
N ILE A 102 -7.42 -21.61 3.55
CA ILE A 102 -8.38 -22.67 3.90
C ILE A 102 -7.99 -23.39 5.19
N ASN A 103 -8.98 -23.94 5.87
CA ASN A 103 -8.75 -24.81 7.02
C ASN A 103 -8.08 -26.12 6.60
N ASN A 104 -7.28 -26.71 7.49
CA ASN A 104 -6.60 -27.99 7.26
C ASN A 104 -5.75 -28.03 5.97
N CYS A 105 -5.15 -26.88 5.64
CA CYS A 105 -4.27 -26.73 4.50
C CYS A 105 -3.17 -27.81 4.47
N PRO A 106 -3.08 -28.66 3.42
CA PRO A 106 -2.04 -29.67 3.31
C PRO A 106 -0.64 -29.04 3.24
N LYS A 107 0.28 -29.53 4.07
CA LYS A 107 1.67 -29.08 4.03
C LYS A 107 2.37 -29.63 2.78
N THR A 108 2.89 -28.72 1.97
CA THR A 108 3.66 -29.01 0.77
C THR A 108 4.79 -27.99 0.65
N SER A 109 5.85 -28.29 -0.11
CA SER A 109 6.95 -27.35 -0.38
C SER A 109 7.13 -27.06 -1.87
N SER A 110 6.41 -27.75 -2.75
CA SER A 110 6.64 -27.71 -4.20
C SER A 110 5.37 -27.75 -5.05
N SER A 111 4.21 -28.08 -4.47
CA SER A 111 2.94 -28.13 -5.22
C SER A 111 2.63 -26.79 -5.89
N MET A 112 2.10 -26.84 -7.11
CA MET A 112 1.47 -25.68 -7.77
C MET A 112 -0.02 -25.55 -7.43
N VAL A 113 -0.54 -26.46 -6.61
CA VAL A 113 -1.83 -26.31 -5.93
C VAL A 113 -1.52 -25.62 -4.60
N PHE A 114 -1.64 -24.30 -4.59
CA PHE A 114 -1.32 -23.44 -3.45
C PHE A 114 -2.44 -23.44 -2.42
N CYS A 115 -2.01 -23.31 -1.17
CA CYS A 115 -2.88 -23.23 -0.02
C CYS A 115 -2.11 -22.64 1.16
N ALA A 116 -2.78 -21.80 1.96
CA ALA A 116 -2.26 -21.23 3.19
C ALA A 116 -3.22 -21.48 4.37
N PRO A 117 -2.72 -21.73 5.59
CA PRO A 117 -3.55 -21.81 6.79
C PRO A 117 -4.05 -20.43 7.24
N PRO A 118 -5.20 -20.32 7.94
CA PRO A 118 -5.77 -19.03 8.37
C PRO A 118 -4.84 -18.15 9.22
N MET A 119 -3.87 -18.74 9.94
CA MET A 119 -2.87 -17.98 10.70
C MET A 119 -2.08 -16.98 9.84
N MET A 120 -1.99 -17.20 8.52
CA MET A 120 -1.27 -16.29 7.62
C MET A 120 -1.96 -14.92 7.45
N LEU A 121 -3.26 -14.82 7.80
CA LEU A 121 -4.00 -13.55 7.80
C LEU A 121 -3.44 -12.55 8.81
N ASP A 122 -2.85 -13.02 9.91
CA ASP A 122 -2.20 -12.14 10.90
C ASP A 122 -1.10 -11.31 10.23
N GLY A 123 -0.39 -11.91 9.27
CA GLY A 123 0.61 -11.23 8.45
C GLY A 123 0.02 -10.10 7.62
N LEU A 124 -1.03 -10.38 6.86
CA LEU A 124 -1.72 -9.39 6.05
C LEU A 124 -2.19 -8.20 6.90
N LYS A 125 -2.86 -8.48 8.03
CA LYS A 125 -3.31 -7.45 8.97
C LYS A 125 -2.14 -6.67 9.57
N SER A 126 -1.07 -7.35 9.98
CA SER A 126 0.11 -6.70 10.54
C SER A 126 0.83 -5.81 9.53
N ALA A 127 0.74 -6.10 8.24
CA ALA A 127 1.32 -5.29 7.18
C ALA A 127 0.47 -4.05 6.83
N GLY A 128 -0.78 -3.98 7.29
CA GLY A 128 -1.76 -2.97 6.86
C GLY A 128 -2.47 -3.32 5.55
N ILE A 129 -2.33 -4.55 5.04
CA ILE A 129 -3.06 -5.01 3.85
C ILE A 129 -4.54 -5.07 4.18
N ASN A 130 -5.34 -4.31 3.44
CA ASN A 130 -6.77 -4.16 3.69
C ASN A 130 -7.64 -4.37 2.44
N ILE A 131 -7.03 -4.54 1.27
CA ILE A 131 -7.70 -4.98 0.04
C ILE A 131 -6.80 -5.99 -0.70
N VAL A 132 -7.38 -7.11 -1.17
CA VAL A 132 -6.66 -8.10 -1.98
C VAL A 132 -7.36 -8.36 -3.32
N ASN A 133 -6.58 -8.55 -4.38
CA ASN A 133 -7.07 -9.15 -5.62
C ASN A 133 -7.06 -10.67 -5.48
N LEU A 134 -8.21 -11.31 -5.74
CA LEU A 134 -8.38 -12.76 -5.85
C LEU A 134 -8.53 -13.20 -7.31
N ALA A 135 -8.58 -12.29 -8.28
CA ALA A 135 -8.55 -12.69 -9.68
C ALA A 135 -7.14 -13.12 -10.06
N ASN A 136 -6.84 -14.41 -9.94
CA ASN A 136 -5.62 -15.06 -10.42
C ASN A 136 -5.89 -16.55 -10.70
N ASN A 137 -4.91 -17.22 -11.29
CA ASN A 137 -4.98 -18.64 -11.68
C ASN A 137 -4.94 -19.60 -10.49
N HIS A 138 -4.59 -19.14 -9.29
CA HIS A 138 -4.47 -19.98 -8.10
C HIS A 138 -5.66 -19.92 -7.15
N SER A 139 -6.56 -18.95 -7.29
CA SER A 139 -7.73 -18.79 -6.41
C SER A 139 -8.68 -19.98 -6.36
N LEU A 140 -8.70 -20.82 -7.40
CA LEU A 140 -9.52 -22.04 -7.47
C LEU A 140 -8.72 -23.33 -7.26
N ASN A 141 -7.50 -23.27 -6.70
CA ASN A 141 -6.70 -24.46 -6.43
C ASN A 141 -7.40 -25.48 -5.51
N TYR A 142 -8.35 -25.04 -4.68
CA TYR A 142 -9.20 -25.90 -3.85
C TYR A 142 -10.70 -25.76 -4.22
N GLY A 143 -10.97 -25.41 -5.49
CA GLY A 143 -12.31 -25.21 -6.01
C GLY A 143 -13.09 -24.09 -5.31
N GLU A 144 -14.40 -24.09 -5.53
CA GLU A 144 -15.32 -23.08 -4.98
C GLU A 144 -15.37 -23.11 -3.46
N ASP A 145 -15.26 -24.29 -2.84
CA ASP A 145 -15.22 -24.43 -1.38
C ASP A 145 -13.98 -23.73 -0.80
N GLY A 146 -12.82 -23.83 -1.46
CA GLY A 146 -11.61 -23.15 -1.04
C GLY A 146 -11.69 -21.64 -1.22
N LEU A 147 -12.28 -21.17 -2.32
CA LEU A 147 -12.53 -19.75 -2.56
C LEU A 147 -13.52 -19.18 -1.53
N SER A 148 -14.61 -19.89 -1.25
CA SER A 148 -15.63 -19.50 -0.26
C SER A 148 -15.07 -19.42 1.17
N GLN A 149 -14.22 -20.37 1.55
CA GLN A 149 -13.47 -20.30 2.82
C GLN A 149 -12.53 -19.10 2.85
N THR A 150 -11.79 -18.86 1.77
CA THR A 150 -10.87 -17.71 1.66
C THR A 150 -11.64 -16.40 1.85
N ILE A 151 -12.79 -16.25 1.20
CA ILE A 151 -13.68 -15.09 1.33
C ILE A 151 -14.17 -14.92 2.77
N THR A 152 -14.62 -16.00 3.39
CA THR A 152 -15.09 -15.98 4.79
C THR A 152 -13.99 -15.49 5.73
N HIS A 153 -12.80 -16.05 5.59
CA HIS A 153 -11.64 -15.66 6.40
C HIS A 153 -11.18 -14.22 6.17
N LEU A 154 -11.20 -13.73 4.91
CA LEU A 154 -10.89 -12.34 4.61
C LEU A 154 -11.91 -11.38 5.25
N LYS A 155 -13.21 -11.71 5.17
CA LYS A 155 -14.28 -10.94 5.82
C LYS A 155 -14.10 -10.88 7.33
N GLU A 156 -13.84 -12.02 7.97
CA GLU A 156 -13.55 -12.11 9.42
C GLU A 156 -12.30 -11.31 9.82
N ALA A 157 -11.29 -11.27 8.95
CA ALA A 157 -10.07 -10.50 9.15
C ALA A 157 -10.26 -8.98 8.93
N GLY A 158 -11.39 -8.55 8.37
CA GLY A 158 -11.65 -7.16 7.98
C GLY A 158 -10.94 -6.73 6.69
N ILE A 159 -10.52 -7.70 5.86
CA ILE A 159 -9.81 -7.46 4.60
C ILE A 159 -10.82 -7.54 3.45
N SER A 160 -10.91 -6.47 2.66
CA SER A 160 -11.76 -6.46 1.47
C SER A 160 -11.11 -7.25 0.33
N TYR A 161 -11.90 -7.74 -0.61
CA TYR A 161 -11.39 -8.50 -1.75
C TYR A 161 -12.12 -8.13 -3.03
N VAL A 162 -11.44 -8.29 -4.16
CA VAL A 162 -11.98 -8.07 -5.51
C VAL A 162 -11.64 -9.24 -6.42
N GLY A 163 -12.29 -9.32 -7.57
CA GLY A 163 -11.83 -10.17 -8.66
C GLY A 163 -12.48 -11.55 -8.77
N ILE A 164 -13.63 -11.76 -8.14
CA ILE A 164 -14.43 -12.98 -8.34
C ILE A 164 -15.48 -12.80 -9.47
N ASN A 165 -15.53 -11.64 -10.12
CA ASN A 165 -16.60 -11.16 -11.02
C ASN A 165 -16.99 -12.08 -12.19
N ASN A 166 -16.13 -13.03 -12.56
CA ASN A 166 -16.33 -14.00 -13.64
C ASN A 166 -16.15 -15.45 -13.16
N ARG A 167 -16.35 -15.72 -11.87
CA ARG A 167 -16.23 -17.06 -11.27
C ARG A 167 -17.60 -17.48 -10.74
N THR A 168 -18.09 -18.61 -11.26
CA THR A 168 -19.31 -19.30 -10.75
C THR A 168 -20.49 -18.36 -10.44
N ASP A 169 -21.26 -18.63 -9.40
CA ASP A 169 -22.35 -17.82 -8.85
C ASP A 169 -21.85 -16.68 -7.93
N LEU A 170 -20.53 -16.54 -7.78
CA LEU A 170 -19.88 -15.61 -6.87
C LEU A 170 -19.39 -14.36 -7.62
N ILE A 171 -20.20 -13.31 -7.67
CA ILE A 171 -19.79 -12.02 -8.25
C ILE A 171 -19.49 -11.02 -7.12
N SER A 172 -18.29 -10.41 -7.12
CA SER A 172 -17.99 -9.25 -6.27
C SER A 172 -18.28 -7.97 -7.05
N PRO A 173 -19.13 -7.06 -6.55
CA PRO A 173 -19.18 -5.72 -7.12
C PRO A 173 -17.84 -5.00 -6.89
N VAL A 174 -17.67 -3.84 -7.53
CA VAL A 174 -16.57 -2.91 -7.21
C VAL A 174 -16.51 -2.69 -5.70
N VAL A 175 -15.31 -2.80 -5.13
CA VAL A 175 -15.09 -2.39 -3.74
C VAL A 175 -14.89 -0.89 -3.73
N ILE A 176 -15.79 -0.17 -3.06
CA ILE A 176 -15.71 1.29 -2.91
C ILE A 176 -15.23 1.63 -1.50
N LYS A 177 -14.16 2.43 -1.41
CA LYS A 177 -13.64 3.00 -0.16
C LYS A 177 -13.77 4.51 -0.20
N LYS A 178 -14.60 5.06 0.68
CA LYS A 178 -14.67 6.49 0.93
C LYS A 178 -13.79 6.83 2.14
N ILE A 179 -12.75 7.63 1.94
CA ILE A 179 -11.83 8.08 2.99
C ILE A 179 -11.68 9.58 2.83
N ASN A 180 -12.01 10.33 3.88
CA ASN A 180 -12.23 11.77 3.82
C ASN A 180 -13.24 12.10 2.71
N ASP A 181 -12.91 13.06 1.85
CA ASP A 181 -13.75 13.40 0.70
C ASP A 181 -13.50 12.51 -0.53
N LEU A 182 -12.45 11.70 -0.55
CA LEU A 182 -12.07 10.89 -1.72
C LEU A 182 -12.79 9.53 -1.72
N THR A 183 -13.30 9.13 -2.89
CA THR A 183 -13.93 7.84 -3.13
C THR A 183 -13.08 7.04 -4.11
N LEU A 184 -12.52 5.91 -3.66
CA LEU A 184 -11.73 5.00 -4.48
C LEU A 184 -12.53 3.74 -4.81
N GLY A 185 -12.47 3.31 -6.07
CA GLY A 185 -12.97 2.02 -6.54
C GLY A 185 -11.85 1.01 -6.75
N PHE A 186 -12.14 -0.26 -6.51
CA PHE A 186 -11.21 -1.36 -6.76
C PHE A 186 -11.88 -2.48 -7.54
N LEU A 187 -11.21 -2.94 -8.59
CA LEU A 187 -11.57 -4.11 -9.38
C LEU A 187 -10.39 -5.06 -9.50
N GLY A 188 -10.67 -6.32 -9.82
CA GLY A 188 -9.69 -7.37 -10.03
C GLY A 188 -10.04 -8.21 -11.24
N PHE A 189 -9.05 -8.56 -12.06
CA PHE A 189 -9.23 -9.44 -13.21
C PHE A 189 -8.06 -10.39 -13.42
N ASP A 190 -8.36 -11.53 -14.03
CA ASP A 190 -7.38 -12.55 -14.40
C ASP A 190 -7.51 -12.84 -15.89
N PHE A 191 -6.44 -12.58 -16.63
CA PHE A 191 -6.31 -12.80 -18.07
C PHE A 191 -5.17 -13.76 -18.42
N THR A 192 -4.77 -14.62 -17.48
CA THR A 192 -3.82 -15.72 -17.77
C THR A 192 -4.45 -16.77 -18.67
N SER A 193 -5.72 -17.10 -18.43
CA SER A 193 -6.51 -18.05 -19.22
C SER A 193 -7.76 -17.44 -19.85
N ASN A 194 -8.13 -16.21 -19.48
CA ASN A 194 -9.35 -15.56 -19.96
C ASN A 194 -9.03 -14.51 -21.02
N ILE A 195 -9.93 -14.39 -21.99
CA ILE A 195 -9.90 -13.32 -23.00
C ILE A 195 -10.64 -12.12 -22.42
N LEU A 196 -10.12 -10.91 -22.66
CA LEU A 196 -10.85 -9.68 -22.34
C LEU A 196 -12.13 -9.57 -23.19
N THR A 197 -13.24 -9.28 -22.53
CA THR A 197 -14.56 -9.17 -23.17
C THR A 197 -15.16 -7.77 -22.97
N GLU A 198 -16.15 -7.41 -23.77
CA GLU A 198 -16.86 -6.13 -23.62
C GLU A 198 -17.49 -5.96 -22.23
N ASN A 199 -17.93 -7.06 -21.60
CA ASN A 199 -18.48 -7.05 -20.25
C ASN A 199 -17.46 -6.55 -19.21
N VAL A 200 -16.17 -6.85 -19.40
CA VAL A 200 -15.11 -6.32 -18.53
C VAL A 200 -15.01 -4.81 -18.66
N TYR A 201 -14.98 -4.28 -19.89
CA TYR A 201 -14.92 -2.84 -20.10
C TYR A 201 -16.18 -2.12 -19.63
N GLN A 202 -17.35 -2.75 -19.78
CA GLN A 202 -18.60 -2.23 -19.24
C GLN A 202 -18.54 -2.12 -17.72
N LEU A 203 -18.07 -3.17 -17.02
CA LEU A 203 -17.90 -3.12 -15.58
C LEU A 203 -16.92 -2.03 -15.13
N ILE A 204 -15.82 -1.83 -15.87
CA ILE A 204 -14.88 -0.74 -15.60
C ILE A 204 -15.58 0.62 -15.78
N ARG A 205 -16.31 0.86 -16.87
CA ARG A 205 -17.04 2.12 -17.11
C ARG A 205 -18.08 2.40 -16.03
N GLU A 206 -18.88 1.38 -15.68
CA GLU A 206 -19.90 1.49 -14.63
C GLU A 206 -19.25 1.78 -13.27
N SER A 207 -18.13 1.12 -12.95
CA SER A 207 -17.42 1.34 -11.68
C SER A 207 -16.75 2.71 -11.63
N ALA A 208 -16.13 3.15 -12.73
CA ALA A 208 -15.48 4.45 -12.83
C ALA A 208 -16.48 5.60 -12.63
N SER A 209 -17.73 5.44 -13.10
CA SER A 209 -18.78 6.45 -12.91
C SER A 209 -19.20 6.67 -11.45
N GLN A 210 -18.82 5.78 -10.53
CA GLN A 210 -19.22 5.78 -9.13
C GLN A 210 -18.14 6.30 -8.17
N VAL A 211 -16.93 6.57 -8.66
CA VAL A 211 -15.74 6.84 -7.84
C VAL A 211 -14.92 8.00 -8.41
N ASP A 212 -14.08 8.61 -7.57
CA ASP A 212 -13.15 9.65 -8.01
C ASP A 212 -11.94 9.06 -8.75
N LEU A 213 -11.46 7.88 -8.29
CA LEU A 213 -10.38 7.14 -8.93
C LEU A 213 -10.67 5.63 -8.88
N LEU A 214 -10.43 4.95 -10.00
CA LEU A 214 -10.59 3.50 -10.12
C LEU A 214 -9.22 2.80 -10.24
N VAL A 215 -8.95 1.90 -9.29
CA VAL A 215 -7.78 1.01 -9.28
C VAL A 215 -8.19 -0.36 -9.80
N VAL A 216 -7.45 -0.88 -10.79
CA VAL A 216 -7.71 -2.19 -11.39
C VAL A 216 -6.49 -3.09 -11.18
N GLY A 217 -6.66 -4.13 -10.35
CA GLY A 217 -5.67 -5.21 -10.22
C GLY A 217 -5.81 -6.20 -11.38
N VAL A 218 -4.70 -6.58 -12.02
CA VAL A 218 -4.75 -7.47 -13.18
C VAL A 218 -3.66 -8.53 -13.15
N HIS A 219 -4.07 -9.79 -13.17
CA HIS A 219 -3.19 -10.96 -13.22
C HIS A 219 -3.06 -11.44 -14.68
N TRP A 220 -1.90 -11.24 -15.31
CA TRP A 220 -1.76 -11.33 -16.78
C TRP A 220 -0.32 -11.49 -17.29
N GLY A 221 -0.18 -11.65 -18.61
CA GLY A 221 1.13 -11.66 -19.25
C GLY A 221 1.84 -13.00 -19.16
N ASP A 222 3.12 -13.00 -19.49
CA ASP A 222 3.94 -14.21 -19.50
C ASP A 222 4.85 -14.24 -18.25
N GLU A 223 4.90 -15.39 -17.60
CA GLU A 223 5.83 -15.62 -16.48
C GLU A 223 7.29 -15.33 -16.89
N TYR A 224 8.03 -14.72 -15.96
CA TYR A 224 9.47 -14.51 -16.02
C TYR A 224 9.94 -13.69 -17.23
N LYS A 225 9.15 -12.69 -17.61
CA LYS A 225 9.52 -11.69 -18.64
C LYS A 225 9.67 -10.32 -18.01
N ALA A 226 10.82 -9.68 -18.25
CA ALA A 226 11.12 -8.33 -17.76
C ALA A 226 10.33 -7.19 -18.44
N LYS A 227 9.66 -7.47 -19.56
CA LYS A 227 8.88 -6.49 -20.31
C LYS A 227 7.49 -7.01 -20.56
N ALA A 228 6.51 -6.11 -20.43
CA ALA A 228 5.14 -6.39 -20.78
C ALA A 228 5.05 -6.83 -22.26
N ASN A 229 4.20 -7.81 -22.55
CA ASN A 229 3.94 -8.24 -23.92
C ASN A 229 2.95 -7.28 -24.62
N VAL A 230 2.66 -7.55 -25.91
CA VAL A 230 1.75 -6.69 -26.70
C VAL A 230 0.34 -6.70 -26.15
N ASN A 231 -0.16 -7.86 -25.70
CA ASN A 231 -1.51 -8.00 -25.16
C ASN A 231 -1.68 -7.21 -23.87
N GLN A 232 -0.72 -7.29 -22.94
CA GLN A 232 -0.75 -6.49 -21.71
C GLN A 232 -0.86 -4.99 -22.02
N ARG A 233 -0.07 -4.47 -22.97
CA ARG A 233 -0.13 -3.05 -23.37
C ARG A 233 -1.47 -2.68 -24.00
N GLN A 234 -1.99 -3.52 -24.90
CA GLN A 234 -3.26 -3.28 -25.55
C GLN A 234 -4.41 -3.29 -24.53
N TRP A 235 -4.45 -4.28 -23.66
CA TRP A 235 -5.46 -4.39 -22.60
C TRP A 235 -5.40 -3.23 -21.62
N ALA A 236 -4.20 -2.79 -21.23
CA ALA A 236 -4.03 -1.61 -20.40
C ALA A 236 -4.60 -0.35 -21.08
N SER A 237 -4.32 -0.14 -22.37
CA SER A 237 -4.89 0.97 -23.15
C SER A 237 -6.42 0.96 -23.15
N GLU A 238 -7.04 -0.20 -23.40
CA GLU A 238 -8.49 -0.32 -23.43
C GLU A 238 -9.15 -0.17 -22.04
N MET A 239 -8.51 -0.67 -20.97
CA MET A 239 -8.98 -0.42 -19.60
C MET A 239 -8.90 1.05 -19.22
N VAL A 240 -7.85 1.76 -19.64
CA VAL A 240 -7.72 3.21 -19.45
C VAL A 240 -8.85 3.95 -20.18
N LYS A 241 -9.13 3.60 -21.45
CA LYS A 241 -10.28 4.15 -22.20
C LYS A 241 -11.61 3.89 -21.51
N ALA A 242 -11.74 2.74 -20.85
CA ALA A 242 -12.92 2.38 -20.09
C ALA A 242 -13.03 3.09 -18.73
N GLY A 243 -11.99 3.82 -18.28
CA GLY A 243 -12.03 4.63 -17.06
C GLY A 243 -11.14 4.13 -15.91
N ALA A 244 -10.22 3.20 -16.15
CA ALA A 244 -9.21 2.84 -15.16
C ALA A 244 -8.19 3.98 -14.98
N ASP A 245 -7.94 4.40 -13.74
CA ASP A 245 -6.95 5.43 -13.43
C ASP A 245 -5.58 4.84 -13.11
N ILE A 246 -5.58 3.72 -12.41
CA ILE A 246 -4.39 3.02 -11.94
C ILE A 246 -4.56 1.54 -12.24
N ILE A 247 -3.61 0.94 -12.93
CA ILE A 247 -3.57 -0.50 -13.19
C ILE A 247 -2.37 -1.11 -12.46
N ALA A 248 -2.65 -2.05 -11.56
CA ALA A 248 -1.67 -2.79 -10.79
C ALA A 248 -1.58 -4.23 -11.30
N GLY A 249 -0.52 -4.52 -12.06
CA GLY A 249 -0.29 -5.81 -12.69
C GLY A 249 0.46 -6.80 -11.80
N HIS A 250 0.17 -8.07 -12.03
CA HIS A 250 0.60 -9.26 -11.29
C HIS A 250 0.76 -10.44 -12.25
N HIS A 251 1.32 -11.58 -11.80
CA HIS A 251 1.55 -12.85 -12.53
C HIS A 251 2.96 -13.09 -13.09
N PRO A 252 3.64 -12.13 -13.77
CA PRO A 252 4.95 -12.43 -14.36
C PRO A 252 6.02 -12.85 -13.35
N HIS A 253 5.78 -12.67 -12.04
CA HIS A 253 6.72 -12.88 -10.93
C HIS A 253 8.03 -12.09 -11.01
N TRP A 254 8.25 -11.34 -12.09
CA TRP A 254 9.31 -10.37 -12.28
C TRP A 254 8.70 -8.98 -12.31
N VAL A 255 9.42 -8.00 -11.79
CA VAL A 255 9.05 -6.59 -11.96
C VAL A 255 9.12 -6.23 -13.45
N GLN A 256 8.05 -5.68 -14.00
CA GLN A 256 8.00 -5.20 -15.38
C GLN A 256 8.04 -3.68 -15.47
N ASN A 257 8.17 -3.17 -16.69
CA ASN A 257 8.14 -1.74 -16.96
C ASN A 257 6.84 -1.08 -16.46
N VAL A 258 6.89 0.24 -16.30
CA VAL A 258 5.74 1.09 -16.02
C VAL A 258 5.45 1.94 -17.26
N SER A 259 4.19 2.20 -17.53
CA SER A 259 3.76 3.10 -18.61
C SER A 259 2.68 4.04 -18.13
N CYS A 260 2.52 5.13 -18.87
CA CYS A 260 1.49 6.12 -18.61
C CYS A 260 0.69 6.34 -19.87
N PHE A 261 -0.61 6.54 -19.70
CA PHE A 261 -1.54 6.72 -20.79
C PHE A 261 -2.33 8.01 -20.61
N ASP A 262 -2.68 8.66 -21.71
CA ASP A 262 -3.70 9.71 -21.66
C ASP A 262 -5.11 9.10 -21.46
N MET A 263 -6.12 9.95 -21.25
CA MET A 263 -7.50 9.49 -21.06
C MET A 263 -8.10 8.78 -22.29
N SER A 264 -7.47 8.92 -23.46
CA SER A 264 -7.86 8.22 -24.69
C SER A 264 -7.14 6.86 -24.84
N GLY A 265 -6.36 6.45 -23.84
CA GLY A 265 -5.59 5.22 -23.85
C GLY A 265 -4.39 5.25 -24.78
N ASN A 266 -3.89 6.43 -25.19
CA ASN A 266 -2.65 6.53 -25.94
C ASN A 266 -1.46 6.53 -24.99
N LEU A 267 -0.40 5.81 -25.35
CA LEU A 267 0.84 5.80 -24.58
C LEU A 267 1.44 7.21 -24.57
N VAL A 268 1.79 7.70 -23.38
CA VAL A 268 2.53 8.96 -23.20
C VAL A 268 4.02 8.64 -23.21
N GLU A 269 4.74 9.24 -24.15
CA GLU A 269 6.19 9.13 -24.22
C GLU A 269 6.88 10.09 -23.24
N GLY A 270 7.99 9.65 -22.66
CA GLY A 270 8.76 10.44 -21.71
C GLY A 270 8.23 10.35 -20.27
N ASN A 271 8.21 11.49 -19.58
CA ASN A 271 7.83 11.55 -18.17
C ASN A 271 6.31 11.58 -18.03
N CYS A 272 5.79 10.76 -17.12
CA CYS A 272 4.38 10.75 -16.76
C CYS A 272 3.99 12.05 -16.05
N ASP A 273 2.98 12.74 -16.57
CA ASP A 273 2.27 13.77 -15.82
C ASP A 273 1.25 13.09 -14.91
N LEU A 274 1.60 12.92 -13.63
CA LEU A 274 0.75 12.22 -12.65
C LEU A 274 -0.65 12.82 -12.52
N LYS A 275 -0.84 14.11 -12.83
CA LYS A 275 -2.15 14.77 -12.75
C LYS A 275 -3.06 14.41 -13.91
N ASN A 276 -2.49 14.21 -15.10
CA ASN A 276 -3.24 14.08 -16.35
C ASN A 276 -3.15 12.68 -16.97
N ASN A 277 -2.24 11.83 -16.50
CA ASN A 277 -2.02 10.50 -17.05
C ASN A 277 -2.46 9.40 -16.10
N LYS A 278 -2.84 8.27 -16.69
CA LYS A 278 -3.21 7.04 -15.99
C LYS A 278 -1.99 6.15 -15.87
N LEU A 279 -1.81 5.53 -14.70
CA LEU A 279 -0.59 4.82 -14.34
C LEU A 279 -0.77 3.31 -14.53
N VAL A 280 0.16 2.67 -15.24
CA VAL A 280 0.11 1.23 -15.50
C VAL A 280 1.41 0.58 -15.05
N TYR A 281 1.33 -0.20 -13.99
CA TYR A 281 2.39 -1.08 -13.52
C TYR A 281 2.13 -2.47 -14.09
N TYR A 282 2.88 -2.90 -15.10
CA TYR A 282 2.53 -4.18 -15.77
C TYR A 282 2.79 -5.42 -14.90
N SER A 283 3.75 -5.35 -14.00
CA SER A 283 3.97 -6.35 -12.96
C SER A 283 4.78 -5.72 -11.82
N LEU A 284 4.29 -5.87 -10.60
CA LEU A 284 5.00 -5.48 -9.38
C LEU A 284 5.95 -6.58 -8.86
N GLY A 285 6.00 -7.75 -9.52
CA GLY A 285 6.81 -8.90 -9.13
C GLY A 285 6.31 -9.57 -7.86
N ASN A 286 7.16 -10.42 -7.27
CA ASN A 286 6.84 -11.10 -6.01
C ASN A 286 7.04 -10.16 -4.82
N LEU A 287 6.01 -10.00 -3.98
CA LEU A 287 6.14 -9.37 -2.66
C LEU A 287 6.45 -10.44 -1.60
N VAL A 288 5.68 -11.52 -1.55
CA VAL A 288 5.91 -12.66 -0.65
C VAL A 288 5.81 -13.93 -1.46
N PHE A 289 6.93 -14.65 -1.60
CA PHE A 289 6.97 -15.92 -2.33
C PHE A 289 8.18 -16.76 -1.87
N ASP A 290 8.20 -18.02 -2.26
CA ASP A 290 9.32 -18.96 -2.04
C ASP A 290 10.06 -19.36 -3.33
N GLN A 291 9.90 -18.59 -4.42
CA GLN A 291 10.62 -18.76 -5.70
C GLN A 291 12.06 -18.25 -5.61
N MET A 292 12.91 -18.97 -4.87
CA MET A 292 14.29 -18.55 -4.58
C MET A 292 15.30 -18.90 -5.70
N TRP A 293 14.83 -19.46 -6.82
CA TRP A 293 15.68 -20.06 -7.86
C TRP A 293 16.21 -19.06 -8.89
N SER A 294 15.65 -17.86 -8.99
CA SER A 294 16.13 -16.77 -9.85
C SER A 294 16.31 -15.48 -9.06
N GLU A 295 17.28 -14.66 -9.48
CA GLU A 295 17.48 -13.33 -8.89
C GLU A 295 16.31 -12.40 -9.18
N ASP A 296 15.63 -12.54 -10.31
CA ASP A 296 14.53 -11.67 -10.70
C ASP A 296 13.20 -12.04 -10.01
N THR A 297 12.98 -13.33 -9.68
CA THR A 297 11.81 -13.75 -8.88
C THR A 297 11.90 -13.34 -7.41
N LYS A 298 13.10 -12.94 -6.96
CA LYS A 298 13.34 -12.40 -5.61
C LYS A 298 13.16 -10.88 -5.56
N LYS A 299 13.01 -10.20 -6.70
CA LYS A 299 12.79 -8.76 -6.78
C LYS A 299 11.30 -8.44 -6.87
N GLY A 300 10.88 -7.44 -6.12
CA GLY A 300 9.53 -6.88 -6.20
C GLY A 300 9.56 -5.36 -6.12
N MET A 301 8.42 -4.72 -6.32
CA MET A 301 8.25 -3.28 -6.21
C MET A 301 7.00 -2.96 -5.38
N LEU A 302 7.18 -2.11 -4.37
CA LEU A 302 6.08 -1.42 -3.70
C LEU A 302 5.94 -0.03 -4.29
N VAL A 303 4.71 0.39 -4.57
CA VAL A 303 4.44 1.73 -5.11
C VAL A 303 3.48 2.45 -4.19
N ARG A 304 3.94 3.55 -3.60
CA ARG A 304 3.09 4.44 -2.81
C ARG A 304 2.64 5.61 -3.68
N LEU A 305 1.35 5.75 -3.81
CA LEU A 305 0.68 6.87 -4.47
C LEU A 305 0.05 7.76 -3.40
N THR A 306 0.34 9.06 -3.46
CA THR A 306 -0.42 10.06 -2.70
C THR A 306 -1.51 10.59 -3.61
N LEU A 307 -2.75 10.56 -3.14
CA LEU A 307 -3.97 10.81 -3.91
C LEU A 307 -4.77 11.92 -3.26
N ASN A 308 -5.42 12.76 -4.07
CA ASN A 308 -6.48 13.65 -3.62
C ASN A 308 -7.50 13.86 -4.73
N LYS A 309 -8.40 14.83 -4.57
CA LYS A 309 -9.46 15.14 -5.53
C LYS A 309 -8.97 15.49 -6.95
N ASN A 310 -7.69 15.85 -7.10
CA ASN A 310 -7.09 16.14 -8.40
C ASN A 310 -6.40 14.91 -9.03
N GLY A 311 -6.51 13.72 -8.43
CA GLY A 311 -5.86 12.50 -8.89
C GLY A 311 -4.58 12.15 -8.12
N VAL A 312 -3.60 11.58 -8.83
CA VAL A 312 -2.32 11.20 -8.24
C VAL A 312 -1.40 12.43 -8.16
N VAL A 313 -0.94 12.79 -6.96
CA VAL A 313 -0.08 13.96 -6.75
C VAL A 313 1.37 13.62 -6.47
N LYS A 314 1.65 12.39 -6.04
CA LYS A 314 3.01 11.91 -5.79
C LYS A 314 3.10 10.41 -6.00
N GLU A 315 4.21 9.97 -6.56
CA GLU A 315 4.58 8.56 -6.67
C GLU A 315 5.93 8.32 -5.97
N GLU A 316 5.99 7.27 -5.15
CA GLU A 316 7.22 6.77 -4.55
C GLU A 316 7.33 5.27 -4.81
N ARG A 317 8.45 4.83 -5.40
CA ARG A 317 8.71 3.41 -5.69
C ARG A 317 9.79 2.89 -4.76
N PHE A 318 9.53 1.75 -4.15
CA PHE A 318 10.46 1.08 -3.25
C PHE A 318 10.76 -0.32 -3.81
N ASN A 319 12.03 -0.57 -4.10
CA ASN A 319 12.47 -1.89 -4.49
C ASN A 319 12.43 -2.81 -3.25
N THR A 320 11.93 -4.03 -3.46
CA THR A 320 11.93 -5.07 -2.44
C THR A 320 12.75 -6.25 -2.91
N TYR A 321 13.35 -6.96 -1.96
CA TYR A 321 14.11 -8.16 -2.25
C TYR A 321 13.84 -9.25 -1.21
N ILE A 322 13.56 -10.47 -1.68
CA ILE A 322 13.31 -11.64 -0.83
C ILE A 322 14.66 -12.34 -0.57
N ARG A 323 15.32 -12.00 0.55
CA ARG A 323 16.57 -12.70 0.96
C ARG A 323 16.29 -14.07 1.57
N ASN A 324 15.29 -14.12 2.44
CA ASN A 324 14.84 -15.33 3.11
C ASN A 324 13.48 -15.71 2.55
N ILE A 325 13.17 -17.02 2.53
CA ILE A 325 11.89 -17.54 2.02
C ILE A 325 10.72 -16.72 2.56
N GLY A 326 9.94 -16.15 1.64
CA GLY A 326 8.73 -15.39 1.95
C GLY A 326 8.94 -14.08 2.72
N GLN A 327 10.17 -13.59 2.89
CA GLN A 327 10.43 -12.39 3.70
C GLN A 327 11.10 -11.29 2.86
N PRO A 328 10.30 -10.39 2.25
CA PRO A 328 10.81 -9.20 1.58
C PRO A 328 11.48 -8.23 2.57
N GLU A 329 12.42 -7.44 2.05
CA GLU A 329 12.97 -6.25 2.69
C GLU A 329 13.11 -5.12 1.67
N ILE A 330 13.05 -3.86 2.13
CA ILE A 330 13.29 -2.70 1.26
C ILE A 330 14.78 -2.61 0.95
N VAL A 331 15.13 -2.52 -0.33
CA VAL A 331 16.52 -2.34 -0.79
C VAL A 331 16.69 -0.97 -1.42
N ARG A 332 17.83 -0.34 -1.13
CA ARG A 332 18.26 0.94 -1.70
C ARG A 332 19.12 0.71 -2.93
#